data_AF-K3X132-F1
#
_entry.id   AF-K3X132-F1
#
_cell.length_a   1.000
_cell.length_b   1.000
_cell.length_c   1.000
_cell.angle_alpha   90.00
_cell.angle_beta   90.00
_cell.angle_gamma   90.00
#
_symmetry.space_group_name_H-M   'P 1'
#
loop_
_entity.id
_entity.type
_entity.pdbx_description
1 polymer ?
#
loop_
_entity_poly.entity_id
_entity_poly.type
_entity_poly.pdbx_seq_one_letter_code
_entity_poly.pdbx_strand_id
1 'polypeptide(L)'
;MVSDMYSSNGRRVPLIQLTPSEQSHYDAVVSDVLQAAIKEYAGFQGFIDTDDWAYVRRRKQMSVYRSLQPCDDPRATVMVGTGLIPGTLEDVMDGLYCDTTSELRGVKTFIKYKFLDGAVLNVSERRSPQAPFRFAGIKWTAATAAWGIAKNRDLLTYDRMGTITDRQGNELAYHVLTSINRPEWPANNIKGIQRTETTTCYLYRRHKHRVVQCFMWGKIYDINNSGPIVQRIAEITTELLFSDTDILVAIQVGRDDSPHVAQSN
;
A
#
# COMPACT_ATOMS: atom_id res chain seq x y z
N MET A 1 -0.99 6.54 24.71
CA MET A 1 0.44 6.58 25.11
C MET A 1 1.00 5.20 25.48
N VAL A 2 0.44 4.41 26.41
CA VAL A 2 0.99 3.06 26.71
C VAL A 2 0.65 2.01 25.65
N SER A 3 -0.50 2.14 24.98
CA SER A 3 -0.99 1.21 23.93
C SER A 3 -0.12 1.18 22.66
N ASP A 4 0.57 2.27 22.36
CA ASP A 4 1.36 2.42 21.13
C ASP A 4 2.74 1.74 21.24
N MET A 5 3.17 1.41 22.45
CA MET A 5 4.47 0.77 22.72
C MET A 5 4.44 -0.75 22.54
N TYR A 6 3.26 -1.35 22.41
CA TYR A 6 3.10 -2.80 22.37
C TYR A 6 2.24 -3.24 21.18
N SER A 7 2.64 -4.34 20.53
CA SER A 7 1.79 -5.09 19.60
C SER A 7 0.58 -5.65 20.36
N SER A 8 -0.49 -6.00 19.66
CA SER A 8 -1.65 -6.69 20.24
C SER A 8 -1.28 -8.00 20.97
N ASN A 9 -0.13 -8.59 20.64
CA ASN A 9 0.45 -9.76 21.31
C ASN A 9 1.35 -9.42 22.52
N GLY A 10 1.32 -8.19 23.04
CA GLY A 10 2.08 -7.79 24.23
C GLY A 10 3.59 -7.58 24.02
N ARG A 11 4.09 -7.63 22.78
CA ARG A 11 5.51 -7.41 22.46
C ARG A 11 5.81 -5.92 22.25
N ARG A 12 6.94 -5.45 22.78
CA ARG A 12 7.39 -4.06 22.58
C ARG A 12 7.69 -3.81 21.11
N VAL A 13 7.07 -2.78 20.56
CA VAL A 13 7.32 -2.28 19.20
C VAL A 13 8.52 -1.33 19.25
N PRO A 14 9.57 -1.54 18.44
CA PRO A 14 10.73 -0.66 18.46
C PRO A 14 10.42 0.66 17.76
N LEU A 15 11.02 1.74 18.26
CA LEU A 15 11.20 2.96 17.48
C LEU A 15 12.50 2.82 16.71
N ILE A 16 12.42 2.85 15.38
CA ILE A 16 13.57 2.76 14.48
C ILE A 16 14.06 4.17 14.18
N GLN A 17 15.34 4.42 14.45
CA GLN A 17 16.03 5.66 14.09
C GLN A 17 16.78 5.44 12.80
N LEU A 18 16.55 6.30 11.82
CA LEU A 18 17.28 6.29 10.56
C LEU A 18 18.36 7.35 10.57
N THR A 19 19.56 6.97 10.18
CA THR A 19 20.59 7.93 9.80
C THR A 19 20.22 8.62 8.48
N PRO A 20 20.75 9.83 8.21
CA PRO A 20 20.51 10.51 6.93
C PRO A 20 20.91 9.68 5.70
N SER A 21 21.96 8.86 5.81
CA SER A 21 22.39 7.98 4.72
C SER A 21 21.45 6.81 4.50
N GLU A 22 20.90 6.20 5.56
CA GLU A 22 19.88 5.15 5.42
C GLU A 22 18.60 5.70 4.80
N GLN A 23 18.15 6.89 5.25
CA GLN A 23 16.98 7.53 4.68
C GLN A 23 17.20 7.86 3.20
N SER A 24 18.34 8.45 2.84
CA SER A 24 18.69 8.76 1.43
C SER A 24 18.72 7.50 0.56
N HIS A 25 19.19 6.38 1.10
CA HIS A 25 19.16 5.10 0.40
C HIS A 25 17.73 4.62 0.12
N TYR A 26 16.84 4.67 1.12
CA TYR A 26 15.44 4.31 0.91
C TYR A 26 14.73 5.27 -0.05
N ASP A 27 15.03 6.56 0.01
CA ASP A 27 14.50 7.56 -0.91
C ASP A 27 14.93 7.33 -2.35
N ALA A 28 16.18 6.90 -2.58
CA ALA A 28 16.65 6.52 -3.91
C ALA A 28 15.87 5.30 -4.45
N VAL A 29 15.68 4.25 -3.63
CA VAL A 29 14.89 3.07 -4.01
C VAL A 29 13.45 3.46 -4.34
N VAL A 30 12.82 4.31 -3.52
CA VAL A 30 11.47 4.82 -3.79
C VAL A 30 11.44 5.60 -5.11
N SER A 31 12.44 6.41 -5.38
CA SER A 31 12.53 7.18 -6.63
C SER A 31 12.56 6.26 -7.84
N ASP A 32 13.38 5.21 -7.82
CA ASP A 32 13.46 4.23 -8.92
C ASP A 32 12.12 3.53 -9.16
N VAL A 33 11.43 3.15 -8.07
CA VAL A 33 10.11 2.52 -8.11
C VAL A 33 9.05 3.46 -8.68
N LEU A 34 9.07 4.72 -8.25
CA LEU A 34 8.16 5.75 -8.75
C LEU A 34 8.40 6.02 -10.25
N GLN A 35 9.66 6.08 -10.70
CA GLN A 35 9.98 6.24 -12.12
C GLN A 35 9.49 5.05 -12.96
N ALA A 36 9.66 3.82 -12.46
CA ALA A 36 9.14 2.63 -13.13
C ALA A 36 7.61 2.68 -13.26
N ALA A 37 6.90 3.07 -12.18
CA ALA A 37 5.45 3.21 -12.19
C ALA A 37 4.96 4.31 -13.14
N ILE A 38 5.63 5.46 -13.19
CA ILE A 38 5.31 6.55 -14.14
C ILE A 38 5.51 6.09 -15.59
N LYS A 39 6.60 5.35 -15.87
CA LYS A 39 6.87 4.82 -17.20
C LYS A 39 5.74 3.90 -17.65
N GLU A 40 5.31 2.99 -16.78
CA GLU A 40 4.21 2.06 -17.08
C GLU A 40 2.88 2.83 -17.24
N TYR A 41 2.61 3.77 -16.34
CA TYR A 41 1.40 4.61 -16.38
C TYR A 41 1.34 5.47 -17.66
N ALA A 42 2.47 5.93 -18.19
CA ALA A 42 2.49 6.69 -19.45
C ALA A 42 2.06 5.84 -20.66
N GLY A 43 2.25 4.51 -20.61
CA GLY A 43 1.71 3.58 -21.60
C GLY A 43 0.24 3.23 -21.39
N PHE A 44 -0.30 3.49 -20.19
CA PHE A 44 -1.68 3.15 -19.84
C PHE A 44 -2.68 4.13 -20.44
N GLN A 45 -3.42 3.69 -21.47
CA GLN A 45 -4.45 4.49 -22.16
C GLN A 45 -5.86 4.30 -21.57
N GLY A 46 -5.99 3.87 -20.32
CA GLY A 46 -7.28 3.62 -19.68
C GLY A 46 -7.86 2.22 -19.88
N PHE A 47 -7.19 1.37 -20.67
CA PHE A 47 -7.45 -0.05 -20.79
C PHE A 47 -6.16 -0.85 -20.56
N ILE A 48 -6.31 -2.09 -20.11
CA ILE A 48 -5.20 -3.02 -19.88
C ILE A 48 -5.11 -3.94 -21.09
N ASP A 49 -3.93 -4.02 -21.70
CA ASP A 49 -3.66 -4.93 -22.81
C ASP A 49 -3.60 -6.38 -22.32
N THR A 50 -4.52 -7.21 -22.80
CA THR A 50 -4.63 -8.61 -22.36
C THR A 50 -3.57 -9.53 -22.98
N ASP A 51 -2.86 -9.08 -24.00
CA ASP A 51 -1.74 -9.83 -24.59
C ASP A 51 -0.49 -9.74 -23.70
N ASP A 52 -0.34 -8.63 -22.96
CA ASP A 52 0.76 -8.39 -22.01
C ASP A 52 0.38 -8.66 -20.55
N TRP A 53 -0.93 -8.63 -20.22
CA TRP A 53 -1.42 -8.68 -18.84
C TRP A 53 -2.54 -9.70 -18.65
N ALA A 54 -2.30 -10.66 -17.76
CA ALA A 54 -3.33 -11.60 -17.32
C ALA A 54 -4.10 -11.08 -16.11
N TYR A 55 -5.42 -11.05 -16.19
CA TYR A 55 -6.29 -10.71 -15.06
C TYR A 55 -6.04 -11.62 -13.87
N VAL A 56 -5.87 -11.03 -12.68
CA VAL A 56 -5.70 -11.75 -11.43
C VAL A 56 -6.99 -11.68 -10.62
N ARG A 57 -7.43 -10.47 -10.28
CA ARG A 57 -8.61 -10.25 -9.43
C ARG A 57 -9.08 -8.81 -9.48
N ARG A 58 -10.38 -8.62 -9.26
CA ARG A 58 -11.00 -7.35 -8.92
C ARG A 58 -11.44 -7.34 -7.47
N ARG A 59 -11.17 -6.23 -6.78
CA ARG A 59 -11.65 -5.97 -5.43
C ARG A 59 -12.19 -4.54 -5.37
N LYS A 60 -13.49 -4.45 -5.10
CA LYS A 60 -14.24 -3.18 -5.12
C LYS A 60 -13.99 -2.42 -6.44
N GLN A 61 -13.35 -1.25 -6.39
CA GLN A 61 -13.09 -0.41 -7.56
C GLN A 61 -11.76 -0.70 -8.26
N MET A 62 -10.89 -1.53 -7.70
CA MET A 62 -9.57 -1.84 -8.25
C MET A 62 -9.54 -3.21 -8.92
N SER A 63 -9.02 -3.29 -10.14
CA SER A 63 -8.70 -4.54 -10.84
C SER A 63 -7.19 -4.67 -10.96
N VAL A 64 -6.66 -5.86 -10.71
CA VAL A 64 -5.22 -6.16 -10.74
C VAL A 64 -4.93 -7.26 -11.76
N TYR A 65 -3.80 -7.10 -12.43
CA TYR A 65 -3.32 -7.93 -13.51
C TYR A 65 -1.84 -8.24 -13.26
N ARG A 66 -1.41 -9.43 -13.67
CA ARG A 66 -0.01 -9.85 -13.63
C ARG A 66 0.57 -9.76 -15.04
N SER A 67 1.84 -9.40 -15.14
CA SER A 67 2.53 -9.40 -16.42
C SER A 67 2.66 -10.84 -16.95
N LEU A 68 2.49 -11.00 -18.25
CA LEU A 68 2.82 -12.22 -19.00
C LEU A 68 4.28 -12.23 -19.45
N GLN A 69 4.94 -11.07 -19.43
CA GLN A 69 6.35 -10.94 -19.78
C GLN A 69 7.24 -11.37 -18.60
N PRO A 70 8.41 -11.98 -18.87
CA PRO A 70 9.38 -12.30 -17.82
C PRO A 70 9.84 -11.03 -17.08
N CYS A 71 9.95 -11.12 -15.75
CA CYS A 71 10.67 -10.11 -14.97
C CYS A 71 12.16 -10.44 -14.95
N ASP A 72 13.02 -9.41 -14.94
CA ASP A 72 14.47 -9.59 -14.81
C ASP A 72 14.85 -10.37 -13.53
N ASP A 73 14.07 -10.22 -12.45
CA ASP A 73 14.19 -11.06 -11.27
C ASP A 73 13.20 -12.23 -11.37
N PRO A 74 13.66 -13.48 -11.52
CA PRO A 74 12.79 -14.65 -11.66
C PRO A 74 11.96 -14.94 -10.39
N ARG A 75 12.30 -14.32 -9.26
CA ARG A 75 11.54 -14.45 -8.00
C ARG A 75 10.37 -13.47 -7.94
N ALA A 76 10.32 -12.50 -8.85
CA ALA A 76 9.36 -11.42 -8.86
C ALA A 76 8.31 -11.60 -9.95
N THR A 77 7.07 -11.24 -9.63
CA THR A 77 6.01 -11.04 -10.63
C THR A 77 5.61 -9.58 -10.63
N VAL A 78 5.64 -8.97 -11.82
CA VAL A 78 5.17 -7.59 -12.02
C VAL A 78 3.64 -7.59 -12.06
N MET A 79 3.06 -6.65 -11.34
CA MET A 79 1.62 -6.44 -11.25
C MET A 79 1.30 -5.01 -11.66
N VAL A 80 0.16 -4.83 -12.33
CA VAL A 80 -0.48 -3.53 -12.48
C VAL A 80 -1.90 -3.59 -11.96
N GLY A 81 -2.40 -2.43 -11.54
CA GLY A 81 -3.79 -2.29 -11.18
C GLY A 81 -4.36 -0.98 -11.68
N THR A 82 -5.66 -0.96 -11.91
CA THR A 82 -6.39 0.25 -12.28
C THR A 82 -7.77 0.26 -11.66
N GLY A 83 -8.24 1.45 -11.31
CA GLY A 83 -9.55 1.63 -10.72
C GLY A 83 -9.98 3.08 -10.61
N LEU A 84 -11.27 3.26 -10.32
CA LEU A 84 -11.91 4.56 -10.15
C LEU A 84 -12.49 4.65 -8.74
N ILE A 85 -11.90 5.51 -7.92
CA ILE A 85 -12.23 5.65 -6.51
C ILE A 85 -13.17 6.85 -6.34
N PRO A 86 -14.39 6.66 -5.78
CA PRO A 86 -15.25 7.78 -5.43
C PRO A 86 -14.61 8.64 -4.33
N GLY A 87 -14.63 9.96 -4.47
CA GLY A 87 -14.03 10.91 -3.53
C GLY A 87 -13.16 11.96 -4.21
N THR A 88 -12.63 12.89 -3.42
CA THR A 88 -11.60 13.83 -3.91
C THR A 88 -10.20 13.24 -3.70
N LEU A 89 -9.19 13.85 -4.34
CA LEU A 89 -7.80 13.42 -4.13
C LEU A 89 -7.38 13.60 -2.66
N GLU A 90 -7.88 14.65 -2.02
CA GLU A 90 -7.65 14.96 -0.61
C GLU A 90 -8.28 13.89 0.29
N ASP A 91 -9.54 13.50 0.04
CA ASP A 91 -10.17 12.37 0.73
C ASP A 91 -9.29 11.10 0.62
N VAL A 92 -8.68 10.91 -0.56
CA VAL A 92 -7.78 9.78 -0.81
C VAL A 92 -6.50 9.85 0.00
N MET A 93 -5.78 10.95 -0.12
CA MET A 93 -4.47 11.09 0.51
C MET A 93 -4.57 11.22 2.04
N ASP A 94 -5.65 11.82 2.56
CA ASP A 94 -5.91 11.88 4.00
C ASP A 94 -6.21 10.51 4.59
N GLY A 95 -6.94 9.66 3.86
CA GLY A 95 -7.23 8.30 4.32
C GLY A 95 -5.97 7.44 4.45
N LEU A 96 -5.04 7.58 3.51
CA LEU A 96 -3.78 6.84 3.47
C LEU A 96 -2.79 7.31 4.54
N TYR A 97 -2.91 8.55 5.00
CA TYR A 97 -1.97 9.16 5.92
C TYR A 97 -2.13 8.60 7.34
N CYS A 98 -1.08 7.97 7.86
CA CYS A 98 -0.99 7.51 9.25
C CYS A 98 0.43 7.72 9.75
N ASP A 99 0.61 8.57 10.75
CA ASP A 99 1.92 8.87 11.32
C ASP A 99 2.04 8.47 12.81
N THR A 100 0.98 7.85 13.33
CA THR A 100 0.93 7.17 14.63
C THR A 100 0.44 5.72 14.49
N THR A 101 0.83 4.87 15.44
CA THR A 101 0.36 3.49 15.51
C THR A 101 -1.15 3.40 15.74
N SER A 102 -1.72 4.28 16.57
CA SER A 102 -3.17 4.31 16.82
C SER A 102 -3.97 4.63 15.56
N GLU A 103 -3.53 5.59 14.74
CA GLU A 103 -4.17 5.92 13.47
C GLU A 103 -4.07 4.75 12.49
N LEU A 104 -2.86 4.19 12.31
CA LEU A 104 -2.64 3.05 11.43
C LEU A 104 -3.55 1.87 11.80
N ARG A 105 -3.61 1.52 13.09
CA ARG A 105 -4.49 0.45 13.60
C ARG A 105 -5.96 0.80 13.42
N GLY A 106 -6.35 2.05 13.69
CA GLY A 106 -7.74 2.51 13.51
C GLY A 106 -8.20 2.36 12.07
N VAL A 107 -7.43 2.92 11.13
CA VAL A 107 -7.69 2.83 9.69
C VAL A 107 -7.70 1.38 9.22
N LYS A 108 -6.68 0.58 9.58
CA LYS A 108 -6.57 -0.83 9.15
C LYS A 108 -7.62 -1.75 9.78
N THR A 109 -8.10 -1.44 10.99
CA THR A 109 -9.21 -2.18 11.62
C THR A 109 -10.54 -1.84 10.96
N PHE A 110 -10.76 -0.57 10.64
CA PHE A 110 -12.00 -0.08 10.04
C PHE A 110 -12.24 -0.66 8.64
N ILE A 111 -11.20 -0.85 7.84
CA ILE A 111 -11.30 -1.52 6.52
C ILE A 111 -11.61 -3.03 6.60
N LYS A 112 -11.61 -3.61 7.81
CA LYS A 112 -12.11 -4.96 8.19
C LYS A 112 -11.71 -6.13 7.29
N TYR A 113 -10.48 -6.15 6.76
CA TYR A 113 -10.03 -7.30 6.00
C TYR A 113 -8.68 -7.86 6.46
N LYS A 114 -8.74 -9.02 7.13
CA LYS A 114 -7.60 -9.86 7.52
C LYS A 114 -6.53 -9.18 8.37
N PHE A 115 -6.64 -7.90 8.72
CA PHE A 115 -5.70 -7.18 9.58
C PHE A 115 -5.57 -7.84 10.96
N LEU A 116 -4.33 -8.09 11.39
CA LEU A 116 -4.00 -8.65 12.69
C LEU A 116 -3.45 -7.60 13.63
N ASP A 117 -2.46 -6.83 13.16
CA ASP A 117 -1.83 -5.75 13.91
C ASP A 117 -0.99 -4.90 12.96
N GLY A 118 -0.57 -3.73 13.42
CA GLY A 118 0.35 -2.86 12.73
C GLY A 118 0.94 -1.80 13.66
N ALA A 119 2.05 -1.23 13.24
CA ALA A 119 2.72 -0.15 13.96
C ALA A 119 3.48 0.77 13.02
N VAL A 120 3.54 2.05 13.39
CA VAL A 120 4.45 3.03 12.79
C VAL A 120 5.75 2.98 13.59
N LEU A 121 6.84 2.54 12.96
CA LEU A 121 8.14 2.31 13.59
C LEU A 121 9.08 3.50 13.42
N ASN A 122 8.84 4.34 12.41
CA ASN A 122 9.61 5.56 12.14
C ASN A 122 8.73 6.57 11.40
N VAL A 123 8.92 7.86 11.70
CA VAL A 123 8.40 8.96 10.88
C VAL A 123 9.57 9.90 10.59
N SER A 124 10.05 9.88 9.36
CA SER A 124 11.14 10.72 8.87
C SER A 124 10.62 12.07 8.35
N GLU A 125 9.48 12.06 7.66
CA GLU A 125 8.83 13.26 7.14
C GLU A 125 7.32 13.24 7.43
N ARG A 126 6.75 14.40 7.75
CA ARG A 126 5.32 14.63 7.96
C ARG A 126 4.79 15.61 6.93
N ARG A 127 3.47 15.59 6.75
CA ARG A 127 2.77 16.58 5.93
C ARG A 127 2.90 17.99 6.53
N SER A 128 2.83 19.00 5.68
CA SER A 128 2.80 20.41 6.07
C SER A 128 1.84 21.18 5.18
N PRO A 129 1.47 22.43 5.52
CA PRO A 129 0.63 23.25 4.65
C PRO A 129 1.17 23.40 3.22
N GLN A 130 2.50 23.40 3.04
CA GLN A 130 3.16 23.50 1.73
C GLN A 130 3.29 22.15 1.02
N ALA A 131 3.17 21.04 1.75
CA ALA A 131 3.28 19.69 1.22
C ALA A 131 2.24 18.79 1.89
N PRO A 132 0.95 18.94 1.54
CA PRO A 132 -0.18 18.34 2.28
C PRO A 132 -0.22 16.82 2.21
N PHE A 133 0.39 16.22 1.17
CA PHE A 133 0.42 14.76 0.96
C PHE A 133 1.76 14.12 1.33
N ARG A 134 2.68 14.88 1.95
CA ARG A 134 4.03 14.39 2.28
C ARG A 134 4.00 13.41 3.45
N PHE A 135 4.64 12.27 3.26
CA PHE A 135 4.98 11.34 4.34
C PHE A 135 6.25 10.58 3.95
N ALA A 136 7.10 10.29 4.93
CA ALA A 136 8.17 9.31 4.78
C ALA A 136 8.40 8.60 6.11
N GLY A 137 8.48 7.27 6.12
CA GLY A 137 8.64 6.53 7.37
C GLY A 137 8.60 5.02 7.21
N ILE A 138 8.74 4.30 8.33
CA ILE A 138 8.70 2.85 8.36
C ILE A 138 7.41 2.38 9.02
N LYS A 139 6.69 1.49 8.36
CA LYS A 139 5.50 0.85 8.89
C LYS A 139 5.66 -0.67 8.90
N TRP A 140 5.06 -1.29 9.90
CA TRP A 140 4.88 -2.72 9.98
C TRP A 140 3.40 -3.06 10.02
N THR A 141 2.97 -4.04 9.23
CA THR A 141 1.58 -4.53 9.24
C THR A 141 1.56 -6.04 9.15
N ALA A 142 0.59 -6.68 9.80
CA ALA A 142 0.35 -8.11 9.74
C ALA A 142 -1.09 -8.40 9.35
N ALA A 143 -1.29 -9.46 8.56
CA ALA A 143 -2.59 -9.94 8.16
C ALA A 143 -2.69 -11.47 8.19
N THR A 144 -3.91 -11.98 8.36
CA THR A 144 -4.21 -13.40 8.23
C THR A 144 -4.01 -13.86 6.79
N ALA A 145 -3.52 -15.08 6.62
CA ALA A 145 -3.50 -15.67 5.29
C ALA A 145 -4.92 -16.05 4.85
N ALA A 146 -5.14 -16.06 3.54
CA ALA A 146 -6.37 -16.61 2.99
C ALA A 146 -6.46 -18.12 3.31
N TRP A 147 -7.67 -18.59 3.65
CA TRP A 147 -8.04 -20.01 3.68
C TRP A 147 -7.35 -20.91 4.73
N GLY A 148 -6.72 -20.37 5.78
CA GLY A 148 -6.29 -21.16 6.95
C GLY A 148 -5.19 -22.20 6.73
N ILE A 149 -4.73 -22.40 5.49
CA ILE A 149 -3.70 -23.38 5.10
C ILE A 149 -2.30 -22.74 5.06
N ALA A 150 -2.22 -21.41 4.92
CA ALA A 150 -0.96 -20.68 4.86
C ALA A 150 -0.67 -19.93 6.18
N LYS A 151 0.62 -19.72 6.48
CA LYS A 151 1.07 -18.88 7.59
C LYS A 151 0.60 -17.44 7.36
N ASN A 152 0.18 -16.78 8.45
CA ASN A 152 -0.10 -15.34 8.46
C ASN A 152 1.11 -14.57 7.93
N ARG A 153 0.89 -13.37 7.40
CA ARG A 153 1.93 -12.60 6.73
C ARG A 153 2.15 -11.26 7.38
N ASP A 154 3.39 -10.80 7.42
CA ASP A 154 3.73 -9.43 7.74
C ASP A 154 4.51 -8.74 6.63
N LEU A 155 4.43 -7.41 6.63
CA LEU A 155 5.19 -6.49 5.81
C LEU A 155 5.92 -5.52 6.73
N LEU A 156 7.19 -5.28 6.43
CA LEU A 156 7.97 -4.18 6.97
C LEU A 156 8.37 -3.30 5.79
N THR A 157 7.82 -2.10 5.71
CA THR A 157 7.97 -1.23 4.54
C THR A 157 8.52 0.12 4.91
N TYR A 158 9.34 0.67 4.02
CA TYR A 158 9.54 2.11 3.93
C TYR A 158 8.47 2.67 2.99
N ASP A 159 7.67 3.57 3.54
CA ASP A 159 6.55 4.21 2.86
C ASP A 159 6.92 5.66 2.55
N ARG A 160 6.60 6.12 1.34
CA ARG A 160 6.74 7.52 0.95
C ARG A 160 5.52 7.99 0.18
N MET A 161 5.01 9.18 0.53
CA MET A 161 3.89 9.83 -0.12
C MET A 161 4.26 11.24 -0.55
N GLY A 162 3.65 11.71 -1.62
CA GLY A 162 3.82 13.08 -2.08
C GLY A 162 3.09 13.34 -3.38
N THR A 163 3.51 14.40 -4.07
CA THR A 163 3.04 14.74 -5.41
C THR A 163 4.21 14.82 -6.39
N ILE A 164 3.91 14.58 -7.65
CA ILE A 164 4.77 14.81 -8.79
C ILE A 164 3.96 15.43 -9.92
N THR A 165 4.66 16.05 -10.87
CA THR A 165 4.07 16.49 -12.12
C THR A 165 4.54 15.56 -13.23
N ASP A 166 3.61 14.98 -13.98
CA ASP A 166 3.96 14.15 -15.14
C ASP A 166 4.47 15.00 -16.32
N ARG A 167 4.94 14.35 -17.39
CA ARG A 167 5.45 15.04 -18.58
C ARG A 167 4.40 15.87 -19.32
N GLN A 168 3.11 15.65 -19.03
CA GLN A 168 1.98 16.35 -19.63
C GLN A 168 1.53 17.53 -18.75
N GLY A 169 2.18 17.77 -17.61
CA GLY A 169 1.83 18.83 -16.67
C GLY A 169 0.71 18.45 -15.69
N ASN A 170 0.25 17.19 -15.68
CA ASN A 170 -0.76 16.76 -14.73
C ASN A 170 -0.11 16.47 -13.37
N GLU A 171 -0.75 16.94 -12.30
CA GLU A 171 -0.41 16.54 -10.94
C GLU A 171 -0.85 15.09 -10.68
N LEU A 172 0.07 14.26 -10.21
CA LEU A 172 -0.18 12.94 -9.68
C LEU A 172 0.23 12.93 -8.20
N ALA A 173 -0.65 12.49 -7.32
CA ALA A 173 -0.23 12.09 -5.99
C ALA A 173 0.26 10.65 -6.03
N TYR A 174 1.25 10.31 -5.20
CA TYR A 174 1.80 8.97 -5.13
C TYR A 174 1.86 8.43 -3.70
N HIS A 175 1.83 7.11 -3.61
CA HIS A 175 2.17 6.37 -2.41
C HIS A 175 3.02 5.16 -2.80
N VAL A 176 4.28 5.15 -2.38
CA VAL A 176 5.20 4.05 -2.60
C VAL A 176 5.43 3.32 -1.30
N LEU A 177 5.35 1.99 -1.33
CA LEU A 177 5.69 1.11 -0.22
C LEU A 177 6.71 0.09 -0.71
N THR A 178 7.88 0.05 -0.07
CA THR A 178 8.97 -0.84 -0.44
C THR A 178 9.37 -1.67 0.76
N SER A 179 9.42 -3.00 0.63
CA SER A 179 9.89 -3.86 1.70
C SER A 179 11.34 -3.55 2.05
N ILE A 180 11.62 -3.47 3.35
CA ILE A 180 12.97 -3.25 3.89
C ILE A 180 13.31 -4.34 4.90
N ASN A 181 14.62 -4.51 5.13
CA ASN A 181 15.14 -5.37 6.18
C ASN A 181 15.80 -4.51 7.27
N ARG A 182 15.43 -4.77 8.53
CA ARG A 182 15.93 -4.04 9.71
C ARG A 182 16.31 -5.02 10.82
N PRO A 183 17.52 -4.91 11.41
CA PRO A 183 17.91 -5.75 12.55
C PRO A 183 17.02 -5.51 13.78
N GLU A 184 16.44 -4.32 13.93
CA GLU A 184 15.52 -3.98 15.02
C GLU A 184 14.18 -4.71 14.91
N TRP A 185 13.80 -5.15 13.71
CA TRP A 185 12.56 -5.88 13.44
C TRP A 185 12.72 -6.97 12.37
N PRO A 186 13.46 -8.05 12.71
CA PRO A 186 13.84 -9.08 11.74
C PRO A 186 12.64 -9.85 11.19
N ALA A 187 12.83 -10.53 10.05
CA ALA A 187 11.84 -11.47 9.53
C ALA A 187 11.60 -12.63 10.52
N ASN A 188 10.41 -13.22 10.50
CA ASN A 188 10.00 -14.32 11.40
C ASN A 188 10.11 -13.98 12.89
N ASN A 189 10.12 -12.69 13.24
CA ASN A 189 10.16 -12.25 14.62
C ASN A 189 8.94 -12.71 15.42
N ILE A 190 7.80 -12.98 14.78
CA ILE A 190 6.56 -13.43 15.42
C ILE A 190 6.22 -14.85 14.98
N LYS A 191 6.01 -15.76 15.94
CA LYS A 191 5.68 -17.16 15.67
C LYS A 191 4.39 -17.27 14.84
N GLY A 192 4.43 -18.06 13.78
CA GLY A 192 3.28 -18.27 12.89
C GLY A 192 3.04 -17.16 11.86
N ILE A 193 3.88 -16.13 11.85
CA ILE A 193 3.86 -15.04 10.86
C ILE A 193 5.13 -15.12 9.99
N GLN A 194 4.97 -15.07 8.68
CA GLN A 194 6.04 -15.10 7.70
C GLN A 194 6.15 -13.74 6.97
N ARG A 195 7.36 -13.21 6.89
CA ARG A 195 7.64 -11.96 6.17
C ARG A 195 7.36 -12.13 4.68
N THR A 196 6.66 -11.15 4.13
CA THR A 196 6.46 -10.99 2.68
C THR A 196 7.36 -9.86 2.18
N GLU A 197 7.81 -9.99 0.95
CA GLU A 197 8.57 -8.96 0.24
C GLU A 197 7.71 -8.42 -0.91
N THR A 198 7.62 -7.10 -0.99
CA THR A 198 6.87 -6.41 -2.02
C THR A 198 7.48 -5.05 -2.31
N THR A 199 7.17 -4.53 -3.48
CA THR A 199 7.41 -3.16 -3.86
C THR A 199 6.21 -2.69 -4.63
N THR A 200 5.62 -1.56 -4.24
CA THR A 200 4.37 -1.10 -4.86
C THR A 200 4.33 0.41 -4.87
N CYS A 201 3.84 0.94 -5.98
CA CYS A 201 3.57 2.35 -6.19
C CYS A 201 2.11 2.50 -6.62
N TYR A 202 1.40 3.39 -5.94
CA TYR A 202 0.10 3.88 -6.37
C TYR A 202 0.26 5.29 -6.90
N LEU A 203 -0.38 5.57 -8.04
CA LEU A 203 -0.51 6.89 -8.64
C LEU A 203 -1.99 7.26 -8.64
N TYR A 204 -2.27 8.44 -8.11
CA TYR A 204 -3.63 8.96 -7.98
C TYR A 204 -3.77 10.24 -8.79
N ARG A 205 -4.80 10.29 -9.63
CA ARG A 205 -5.10 11.43 -10.49
C ARG A 205 -6.54 11.87 -10.29
N ARG A 206 -6.76 13.18 -10.17
CA ARG A 206 -8.12 13.75 -10.19
C ARG A 206 -8.79 13.40 -11.53
N HIS A 207 -9.99 12.83 -11.43
CA HIS A 207 -10.84 12.49 -12.56
C HIS A 207 -12.17 13.28 -12.47
N LYS A 208 -13.03 13.16 -13.48
CA LYS A 208 -14.33 13.85 -13.54
C LYS A 208 -15.21 13.55 -12.33
N HIS A 209 -15.93 14.55 -11.82
CA HIS A 209 -17.01 14.45 -10.81
C HIS A 209 -16.65 13.69 -9.51
N ARG A 210 -15.72 14.22 -8.69
CA ARG A 210 -15.33 13.61 -7.40
C ARG A 210 -14.99 12.11 -7.56
N VAL A 211 -14.17 11.82 -8.57
CA VAL A 211 -13.57 10.50 -8.78
C VAL A 211 -12.07 10.70 -8.85
N VAL A 212 -11.32 9.77 -8.27
CA VAL A 212 -9.88 9.66 -8.37
C VAL A 212 -9.55 8.42 -9.17
N GLN A 213 -8.84 8.57 -10.27
CA GLN A 213 -8.25 7.43 -10.97
C GLN A 213 -7.04 6.95 -10.18
N CYS A 214 -6.98 5.65 -9.91
CA CYS A 214 -5.87 4.99 -9.25
C CYS A 214 -5.21 4.05 -10.24
N PHE A 215 -3.90 4.20 -10.41
CA PHE A 215 -3.04 3.23 -11.08
C PHE A 215 -2.08 2.64 -10.07
N MET A 216 -1.87 1.34 -10.13
CA MET A 216 -0.93 0.62 -9.29
C MET A 216 0.10 -0.06 -10.17
N TRP A 217 1.36 -0.01 -9.76
CA TRP A 217 2.43 -0.83 -10.29
C TRP A 217 3.20 -1.44 -9.13
N GLY A 218 3.60 -2.70 -9.24
CA GLY A 218 4.40 -3.32 -8.20
C GLY A 218 5.06 -4.62 -8.59
N LYS A 219 5.98 -5.05 -7.74
CA LYS A 219 6.64 -6.36 -7.79
C LYS A 219 6.31 -7.12 -6.52
N ILE A 220 5.81 -8.33 -6.71
CA ILE A 220 5.57 -9.29 -5.64
C ILE A 220 6.67 -10.35 -5.72
N TYR A 221 7.36 -10.57 -4.61
CA TYR A 221 8.39 -11.59 -4.49
C TYR A 221 7.81 -12.77 -3.71
N ASP A 222 8.19 -14.00 -4.11
CA ASP A 222 7.76 -15.29 -3.52
C ASP A 222 6.68 -16.05 -4.34
N ILE A 223 7.05 -16.51 -5.54
CA ILE A 223 6.32 -17.56 -6.30
C ILE A 223 7.23 -18.76 -6.61
N ASN A 224 8.26 -19.03 -5.80
CA ASN A 224 9.03 -20.27 -5.91
C ASN A 224 8.35 -21.41 -5.15
N ASN A 225 7.23 -21.88 -5.70
CA ASN A 225 6.94 -23.32 -5.71
C ASN A 225 6.05 -23.66 -6.92
N SER A 226 6.62 -24.47 -7.80
CA SER A 226 6.07 -24.99 -9.04
C SER A 226 4.73 -25.72 -8.83
N GLY A 227 3.67 -25.22 -9.47
CA GLY A 227 2.40 -25.93 -9.63
C GLY A 227 1.15 -25.04 -9.79
N PRO A 228 -0.04 -25.62 -10.04
CA PRO A 228 -1.32 -24.89 -10.20
C PRO A 228 -1.79 -24.09 -8.96
N ILE A 229 -0.96 -24.02 -7.92
CA ILE A 229 -1.15 -23.27 -6.67
C ILE A 229 -0.78 -21.78 -6.84
N VAL A 230 -0.17 -21.38 -7.97
CA VAL A 230 0.20 -19.98 -8.31
C VAL A 230 -0.95 -18.99 -8.15
N GLN A 231 -2.18 -19.39 -8.51
CA GLN A 231 -3.36 -18.52 -8.41
C GLN A 231 -3.70 -18.19 -6.93
N ARG A 232 -3.47 -19.14 -6.02
CA ARG A 232 -3.79 -19.00 -4.57
C ARG A 232 -2.73 -18.25 -3.77
N ILE A 233 -1.48 -18.17 -4.25
CA ILE A 233 -0.39 -17.42 -3.57
C ILE A 233 -0.39 -15.96 -4.03
N ALA A 234 -0.65 -15.70 -5.32
CA ALA A 234 -0.95 -14.36 -5.81
C ALA A 234 -2.16 -13.76 -5.06
N GLU A 235 -3.16 -14.57 -4.73
CA GLU A 235 -4.30 -14.22 -3.87
C GLU A 235 -3.93 -13.82 -2.44
N ILE A 236 -2.72 -14.08 -1.91
CA ILE A 236 -2.34 -13.67 -0.54
C ILE A 236 -1.59 -12.34 -0.57
N THR A 237 -0.59 -12.21 -1.44
CA THR A 237 0.19 -10.96 -1.51
C THR A 237 -0.66 -9.81 -2.07
N THR A 238 -1.59 -10.11 -2.99
CA THR A 238 -2.57 -9.10 -3.43
C THR A 238 -3.46 -8.58 -2.30
N GLU A 239 -3.73 -9.33 -1.23
CA GLU A 239 -4.63 -8.86 -0.14
C GLU A 239 -3.99 -7.74 0.67
N LEU A 240 -2.68 -7.81 0.88
CA LEU A 240 -1.93 -6.77 1.56
C LEU A 240 -1.84 -5.52 0.68
N LEU A 241 -1.65 -5.69 -0.64
CA LEU A 241 -1.72 -4.59 -1.63
C LEU A 241 -3.11 -3.94 -1.70
N PHE A 242 -4.18 -4.74 -1.64
CA PHE A 242 -5.54 -4.20 -1.67
C PHE A 242 -5.92 -3.50 -0.37
N SER A 243 -5.26 -3.83 0.76
CA SER A 243 -5.54 -3.21 2.05
C SER A 243 -5.33 -1.69 2.03
N ASP A 244 -4.44 -1.16 1.19
CA ASP A 244 -4.25 0.30 1.04
C ASP A 244 -5.31 0.94 0.14
N THR A 245 -5.78 0.22 -0.88
CA THR A 245 -6.88 0.69 -1.74
C THR A 245 -8.25 0.63 -1.05
N ASP A 246 -8.39 -0.20 -0.02
CA ASP A 246 -9.63 -0.36 0.75
C ASP A 246 -9.92 0.77 1.73
N ILE A 247 -8.88 1.51 2.14
CA ILE A 247 -8.93 2.66 3.05
C ILE A 247 -9.98 3.68 2.61
N LEU A 248 -10.15 3.83 1.30
CA LEU A 248 -10.94 4.89 0.68
C LEU A 248 -12.41 4.56 0.59
N VAL A 249 -12.72 3.27 0.42
CA VAL A 249 -14.12 2.82 0.43
C VAL A 249 -14.69 2.85 1.84
N ALA A 250 -13.88 2.56 2.85
CA ALA A 250 -14.33 2.61 4.23
C ALA A 250 -14.67 4.07 4.64
N ILE A 251 -13.84 5.05 4.26
CA ILE A 251 -14.08 6.48 4.54
C ILE A 251 -15.40 6.97 3.94
N GLN A 252 -15.79 6.46 2.77
CA GLN A 252 -17.09 6.76 2.16
C GLN A 252 -18.27 6.16 2.95
N VAL A 253 -18.17 4.88 3.37
CA VAL A 253 -19.22 4.22 4.17
C VAL A 253 -19.41 4.90 5.53
N GLY A 254 -18.33 5.33 6.18
CA GLY A 254 -18.42 6.06 7.45
C GLY A 254 -19.07 7.45 7.34
N ARG A 255 -19.03 8.09 6.16
CA ARG A 255 -19.75 9.35 5.90
C ARG A 255 -21.23 9.13 5.63
N ASP A 256 -21.61 8.05 4.95
CA ASP A 256 -23.02 7.74 4.65
C ASP A 256 -23.78 7.21 5.89
N ASP A 257 -23.08 6.63 6.88
CA ASP A 257 -23.66 6.19 8.17
C ASP A 257 -23.73 7.31 9.24
N SER A 258 -23.27 8.52 8.93
CA SER A 258 -23.42 9.67 9.82
C SER A 258 -24.85 10.23 9.66
N PRO A 259 -25.69 10.26 10.72
CA PRO A 259 -27.02 10.81 10.60
C PRO A 259 -26.90 12.26 10.16
N HIS A 260 -27.58 12.62 9.06
CA HIS A 260 -27.76 14.00 8.64
C HIS A 260 -28.31 14.79 9.84
N VAL A 261 -27.46 15.53 10.53
CA VAL A 261 -27.91 16.59 11.43
C VAL A 261 -28.45 17.66 10.51
N ALA A 262 -29.75 17.55 10.22
CA ALA A 262 -30.52 18.62 9.66
C ALA A 262 -30.37 19.82 10.59
N GLN A 263 -29.64 20.85 10.16
CA GLN A 263 -29.74 22.15 10.76
C GLN A 263 -31.14 22.66 10.43
N SER A 264 -32.06 22.54 11.39
CA SER A 264 -33.33 23.26 11.38
C SER A 264 -33.06 24.73 11.76
N ASN A 265 -33.66 25.61 10.96
CA ASN A 265 -33.72 27.07 11.06
C ASN A 265 -33.69 27.67 12.47
#